data_AF-A0A645FMM2-F1
#
_entry.id   AF-A0A645FMM2-F1
#
_cell.length_a   1.000
_cell.length_b   1.000
_cell.length_c   1.000
_cell.angle_alpha   90.00
_cell.angle_beta   90.00
_cell.angle_gamma   90.00
#
_symmetry.space_group_name_H-M   'P 1'
#
loop_
_entity.id
_entity.type
_entity.pdbx_description
1 polymer ?
#
loop_
_entity_poly.entity_id
_entity_poly.type
_entity_poly.pdbx_seq_one_letter_code
_entity_poly.pdbx_strand_id
1 'polypeptide(L)'
;MAVGTINWHLKRLIEKGYVKVSRVERRKLKYIITPEGIALRTRLTLDYIQNSFNLYRLVRERVIVALDELKQADYHQTRVEGAGDVAEICRLTCLEQNVSVTTDPKAPLLKIVGLKVFLEMEEDHREQ
;
A
#
# COMPACT_ATOMS: atom_id res chain seq x y z
N MET A 1 -15.10 -12.46 -21.32
CA MET A 1 -14.56 -11.13 -20.97
C MET A 1 -13.57 -10.70 -22.05
N ALA A 2 -13.59 -9.42 -22.41
CA ALA A 2 -13.82 -9.04 -23.81
C ALA A 2 -12.55 -8.79 -24.65
N VAL A 3 -12.45 -9.48 -25.79
CA VAL A 3 -11.46 -9.23 -26.87
C VAL A 3 -11.47 -7.76 -27.33
N GLY A 4 -12.63 -7.09 -27.23
CA GLY A 4 -12.77 -5.67 -27.55
C GLY A 4 -11.95 -4.73 -26.65
N THR A 5 -11.86 -5.00 -25.34
CA THR A 5 -11.14 -4.14 -24.39
C THR A 5 -9.63 -4.20 -24.64
N ILE A 6 -9.10 -5.41 -24.84
CA ILE A 6 -7.67 -5.61 -25.14
C ILE A 6 -7.30 -4.92 -26.46
N ASN A 7 -8.13 -5.11 -27.50
CA ASN A 7 -7.87 -4.50 -28.80
C ASN A 7 -7.91 -2.96 -28.73
N TRP A 8 -8.81 -2.39 -27.91
CA TRP A 8 -8.85 -0.95 -27.67
C TRP A 8 -7.58 -0.44 -26.98
N HIS A 9 -7.14 -1.09 -25.90
CA HIS A 9 -5.91 -0.69 -25.19
C HIS A 9 -4.69 -0.78 -26.11
N LEU A 10 -4.57 -1.84 -26.91
CA LEU A 10 -3.47 -1.98 -27.86
C LEU A 10 -3.50 -0.91 -28.94
N LYS A 11 -4.67 -0.62 -29.55
CA LYS A 11 -4.81 0.47 -30.52
C LYS A 11 -4.40 1.80 -29.92
N ARG A 12 -4.84 2.10 -28.69
CA ARG A 12 -4.46 3.32 -27.97
C ARG A 12 -2.96 3.42 -27.71
N LEU A 13 -2.30 2.31 -27.35
CA LEU A 13 -0.83 2.28 -27.16
C LEU A 13 -0.06 2.46 -28.47
N ILE A 14 -0.63 1.98 -29.59
CA ILE A 14 -0.08 2.18 -30.94
C ILE A 14 -0.24 3.63 -31.38
N GLU A 15 -1.42 4.21 -31.23
CA GLU A 15 -1.72 5.62 -31.54
C GLU A 15 -0.82 6.58 -30.77
N LYS A 16 -0.47 6.24 -29.52
CA LYS A 16 0.48 7.02 -28.69
C LYS A 16 1.96 6.77 -29.02
N GLY A 17 2.27 5.84 -29.92
CA GLY A 17 3.64 5.51 -30.31
C GLY A 17 4.42 4.66 -29.29
N TYR A 18 3.78 4.12 -28.25
CA TYR A 18 4.44 3.28 -27.25
C TYR A 18 4.59 1.81 -27.68
N VAL A 19 3.76 1.39 -28.64
CA VAL A 19 3.82 0.06 -29.24
C VAL A 19 3.83 0.20 -30.76
N LYS A 20 4.79 -0.44 -31.40
CA LYS A 20 4.83 -0.56 -32.86
C LYS A 20 4.28 -1.92 -33.27
N VAL A 21 3.39 -1.93 -34.25
CA VAL A 21 2.89 -3.15 -34.88
C VAL A 21 3.50 -3.30 -36.27
N SER A 22 3.98 -4.49 -36.60
CA SER A 22 4.38 -4.86 -37.95
C SER A 22 3.77 -6.21 -38.33
N ARG A 23 3.52 -6.40 -39.63
CA ARG A 23 3.03 -7.69 -40.14
C ARG A 23 4.24 -8.57 -40.46
N VAL A 24 4.25 -9.79 -39.92
CA VAL A 24 5.30 -10.78 -40.19
C VAL A 24 4.82 -11.77 -41.26
N GLU A 25 3.54 -12.16 -41.20
CA GLU A 25 2.90 -13.04 -42.19
C GLU A 25 1.44 -12.60 -42.39
N ARG A 26 0.73 -13.16 -43.38
CA ARG A 26 -0.67 -12.79 -43.69
C ARG A 26 -1.61 -12.83 -42.47
N ARG A 27 -1.39 -13.78 -41.55
CA ARG A 27 -2.19 -13.97 -40.33
C ARG A 27 -1.43 -13.65 -39.03
N LYS A 28 -0.24 -13.04 -39.09
CA LYS A 28 0.64 -12.86 -37.93
C LYS A 28 1.15 -11.42 -37.82
N LEU A 29 0.87 -10.81 -36.66
CA LEU A 29 1.36 -9.48 -36.29
C LEU A 29 2.44 -9.59 -35.21
N LYS A 30 3.44 -8.72 -35.27
CA LYS A 30 4.49 -8.54 -34.26
C LYS A 30 4.27 -7.20 -33.58
N TYR A 31 4.21 -7.22 -32.25
CA TYR A 31 4.11 -6.03 -31.41
C TYR A 31 5.44 -5.83 -30.68
N ILE A 32 5.99 -4.62 -30.76
CA ILE A 32 7.27 -4.26 -30.15
C ILE A 32 7.05 -3.00 -29.32
N ILE A 33 7.51 -2.99 -28.07
CA ILE A 33 7.54 -1.78 -27.25
C ILE A 33 8.63 -0.87 -27.82
N THR A 34 8.28 0.37 -28.13
CA THR A 34 9.22 1.37 -28.65
C THR A 34 10.11 1.91 -27.53
N PRO A 35 11.24 2.58 -27.84
CA PRO A 35 12.03 3.28 -26.83
C PRO A 35 11.19 4.24 -25.97
N GLU A 36 10.22 4.94 -26.56
CA GLU A 36 9.28 5.81 -25.86
C GLU A 36 8.36 5.03 -24.93
N GLY A 37 7.90 3.85 -25.36
CA GLY A 37 7.10 2.94 -24.53
C GLY A 37 7.88 2.36 -23.35
N ILE A 38 9.17 2.06 -23.54
CA ILE A 38 10.06 1.64 -22.46
C ILE A 38 10.26 2.79 -21.47
N ALA A 39 10.52 4.01 -21.96
CA ALA A 39 10.66 5.19 -21.12
C ALA A 39 9.39 5.48 -20.30
N LEU A 40 8.20 5.35 -20.90
CA LEU A 40 6.93 5.46 -20.18
C LEU A 40 6.81 4.39 -19.10
N ARG A 41 7.09 3.12 -19.42
CA ARG A 41 7.04 2.03 -18.44
C ARG A 41 7.97 2.31 -17.27
N THR A 42 9.21 2.75 -17.54
CA THR A 42 10.17 3.11 -16.48
C THR A 42 9.62 4.23 -15.60
N ARG A 43 9.06 5.30 -16.19
CA ARG A 43 8.42 6.38 -15.44
C ARG A 43 7.30 5.88 -14.55
N LEU A 44 6.37 5.09 -15.11
CA LEU A 44 5.26 4.52 -14.34
C LEU A 44 5.73 3.61 -13.20
N THR A 45 6.80 2.85 -13.40
CA THR A 45 7.43 2.05 -12.35
C THR A 45 8.01 2.93 -11.24
N LEU A 46 8.71 4.01 -11.59
CA LEU A 46 9.24 4.96 -10.61
C LEU A 46 8.12 5.65 -9.83
N ASP A 47 7.06 6.10 -10.52
CA ASP A 47 5.89 6.71 -9.91
C ASP A 47 5.22 5.76 -8.91
N TYR A 48 5.08 4.48 -9.28
CA TYR A 48 4.54 3.44 -8.40
C TYR A 48 5.40 3.26 -7.13
N ILE A 49 6.73 3.16 -7.31
CA ILE A 49 7.67 3.01 -6.19
C ILE A 49 7.57 4.23 -5.27
N GLN A 50 7.59 5.44 -5.82
CA GLN A 50 7.51 6.67 -5.04
C GLN A 50 6.20 6.74 -4.25
N ASN A 51 5.07 6.40 -4.88
CA ASN A 51 3.77 6.38 -4.20
C ASN A 51 3.73 5.34 -3.08
N SER A 52 4.31 4.16 -3.31
CA SER A 52 4.40 3.10 -2.30
C SER A 52 5.21 3.55 -1.08
N PHE A 53 6.35 4.22 -1.29
CA PHE A 53 7.13 4.80 -0.19
C PHE A 53 6.40 5.93 0.53
N ASN A 54 5.66 6.78 -0.18
CA ASN A 54 4.87 7.83 0.45
C ASN A 54 3.78 7.24 1.36
N LEU A 55 3.12 6.17 0.90
CA LEU A 55 2.13 5.44 1.69
C LEU A 55 2.76 4.81 2.93
N TYR A 56 3.92 4.16 2.77
CA TYR A 56 4.67 3.62 3.91
C TYR A 56 4.97 4.70 4.95
N ARG A 57 5.51 5.85 4.52
CA ARG A 57 5.84 6.97 5.40
C ARG A 57 4.61 7.51 6.12
N LEU A 58 3.51 7.69 5.39
CA LEU A 58 2.23 8.17 5.95
C LEU A 58 1.69 7.22 7.04
N VAL A 59 1.68 5.92 6.76
CA VAL A 59 1.21 4.91 7.74
C VAL A 59 2.12 4.93 8.96
N ARG A 60 3.43 4.90 8.76
CA ARG A 60 4.42 4.91 9.85
C ARG A 60 4.26 6.14 10.75
N GLU A 61 4.07 7.32 10.16
CA GLU A 61 3.82 8.56 10.91
C GLU A 61 2.56 8.43 11.79
N ARG A 62 1.46 7.90 11.25
CA ARG A 62 0.22 7.69 12.02
C ARG A 62 0.41 6.70 13.17
N VAL A 63 1.16 5.62 12.94
CA VAL A 63 1.47 4.66 13.99
C VAL A 63 2.32 5.30 15.07
N ILE A 64 3.33 6.11 14.72
CA ILE A 64 4.16 6.81 15.69
C ILE A 64 3.32 7.74 16.57
N VAL A 65 2.39 8.50 15.99
CA VAL A 65 1.47 9.36 16.76
C VAL A 65 0.64 8.53 17.74
N ALA A 66 0.03 7.43 17.28
CA ALA A 66 -0.75 6.55 18.16
C ALA A 66 0.11 5.89 19.25
N LEU A 67 1.36 5.55 18.96
CA LEU A 67 2.27 4.98 19.95
C LEU A 67 2.76 6.02 20.97
N ASP A 68 2.86 7.29 20.58
CA ASP A 68 3.19 8.37 21.52
C ASP A 68 2.04 8.58 22.50
N GLU A 69 0.78 8.61 22.02
CA GLU A 69 -0.41 8.64 22.87
C GLU A 69 -0.44 7.44 23.84
N LEU A 70 -0.09 6.25 23.35
CA LEU A 70 -0.02 5.03 24.16
C LEU A 70 1.07 5.14 25.26
N LYS A 71 2.25 5.69 24.94
CA LYS A 71 3.34 5.91 25.90
C LYS A 71 2.99 6.98 26.93
N GLN A 72 2.29 8.03 26.54
CA GLN A 72 1.82 9.08 27.45
C GLN A 72 0.84 8.52 28.50
N ALA A 73 0.10 7.47 28.14
CA ALA A 73 -0.78 6.73 29.04
C ALA A 73 -0.07 5.59 29.82
N ASP A 74 1.27 5.57 29.86
CA ASP A 74 2.11 4.60 30.58
C ASP A 74 1.96 3.14 30.10
N TYR A 75 1.48 2.93 28.88
CA TYR A 75 1.46 1.62 28.26
C TYR A 75 2.76 1.35 27.48
N HIS A 76 3.22 0.10 27.52
CA HIS A 76 4.38 -0.38 26.75
C HIS A 76 4.08 -1.61 25.90
N GLN A 77 2.80 -2.00 25.86
CA GLN A 77 2.33 -3.13 25.08
C GLN A 77 1.03 -2.76 24.38
N THR A 78 0.80 -3.33 23.20
CA THR A 78 -0.42 -3.10 22.41
C THR A 78 -0.80 -4.34 21.62
N ARG A 79 -2.09 -4.49 21.34
CA ARG A 79 -2.60 -5.44 20.36
C ARG A 79 -2.67 -4.77 19.00
N VAL A 80 -2.47 -5.53 17.93
CA VAL A 80 -2.61 -5.03 16.55
C VAL A 80 -3.67 -5.85 15.83
N GLU A 81 -4.77 -5.21 15.44
CA GLU A 81 -5.84 -5.81 14.64
C GLU A 81 -5.84 -5.22 13.24
N GLY A 82 -5.63 -6.08 12.24
CA GLY A 82 -5.60 -5.69 10.84
C GLY A 82 -4.81 -6.67 9.99
N ALA A 83 -4.90 -6.51 8.67
CA ALA A 83 -4.23 -7.37 7.70
C ALA A 83 -3.50 -6.56 6.62
N GLY A 84 -2.61 -7.24 5.89
CA GLY A 84 -1.83 -6.65 4.80
C GLY A 84 -0.69 -5.75 5.26
N ASP A 85 -0.12 -5.02 4.31
CA ASP A 85 1.13 -4.26 4.49
C ASP A 85 1.02 -3.20 5.61
N VAL A 86 -0.13 -2.56 5.76
CA VAL A 86 -0.36 -1.52 6.78
C VAL A 86 -0.24 -2.10 8.19
N ALA A 87 -0.79 -3.31 8.40
CA ALA A 87 -0.69 -3.99 9.69
C ALA A 87 0.75 -4.45 9.98
N GLU A 88 1.49 -4.82 8.94
CA GLU A 88 2.92 -5.19 9.09
C GLU A 88 3.78 -3.97 9.41
N ILE A 89 3.56 -2.85 8.73
CA ILE A 89 4.21 -1.57 9.07
C ILE A 89 3.91 -1.19 10.52
N CYS A 90 2.66 -1.37 10.98
CA CYS A 90 2.28 -1.10 12.35
C CYS A 90 3.07 -1.96 13.35
N ARG A 91 3.11 -3.29 13.14
CA ARG A 91 3.88 -4.22 14.01
C ARG A 91 5.36 -3.87 14.06
N LEU A 92 5.98 -3.63 12.90
CA LEU A 92 7.39 -3.24 12.82
C LEU A 92 7.65 -1.92 13.54
N THR A 93 6.77 -0.94 13.36
CA THR A 93 6.90 0.37 14.01
C THR A 93 6.76 0.26 15.53
N CYS A 94 5.88 -0.62 16.03
CA CYS A 94 5.77 -0.91 17.46
C CYS A 94 7.12 -1.41 18.02
N LEU A 95 7.72 -2.40 17.36
CA LEU A 95 9.00 -2.98 17.78
C LEU A 95 10.13 -1.93 17.79
N GLU A 96 10.23 -1.10 16.75
CA GLU A 96 11.23 -0.03 16.68
C GLU A 96 11.04 1.04 17.76
N GLN A 97 9.80 1.25 18.21
CA GLN A 97 9.45 2.19 19.28
C GLN A 97 9.52 1.57 20.68
N ASN A 98 10.01 0.33 20.80
CA ASN A 98 10.07 -0.46 22.04
C ASN A 98 8.68 -0.72 22.68
N VAL A 99 7.64 -0.82 21.85
CA VAL A 99 6.29 -1.23 22.28
C VAL A 99 6.06 -2.67 21.84
N SER A 100 5.78 -3.56 22.81
CA SER A 100 5.61 -4.99 22.54
C SER A 100 4.22 -5.27 21.98
N VAL A 101 4.15 -6.05 20.89
CA VAL A 101 2.87 -6.53 20.38
C VAL A 101 2.45 -7.76 21.18
N THR A 102 1.31 -7.67 21.85
CA THR A 102 0.78 -8.74 22.72
C THR A 102 -0.58 -9.23 22.22
N THR A 103 -1.06 -10.34 22.78
CA THR A 103 -2.44 -10.84 22.63
C THR A 103 -3.27 -10.65 23.88
N ASP A 104 -2.72 -10.04 24.94
CA ASP A 104 -3.42 -9.75 26.19
C ASP A 104 -4.63 -8.83 25.92
N PRO A 105 -5.88 -9.27 26.23
CA PRO A 105 -7.08 -8.47 26.05
C PRO A 105 -7.03 -7.11 26.75
N LYS A 106 -6.28 -7.00 27.87
CA LYS A 106 -6.15 -5.76 28.65
C LYS A 106 -5.23 -4.71 28.03
N ALA A 107 -4.47 -5.08 27.00
CA ALA A 107 -3.61 -4.15 26.31
C ALA A 107 -4.43 -3.30 25.31
N PRO A 108 -4.09 -2.01 25.16
CA PRO A 108 -4.68 -1.13 24.15
C PRO A 108 -4.62 -1.72 22.75
N LEU A 109 -5.63 -1.43 21.93
CA LEU A 109 -5.76 -1.98 20.59
C LEU A 109 -5.44 -0.94 19.52
N LEU A 110 -4.46 -1.24 18.68
CA LEU A 110 -4.23 -0.55 17.41
C LEU A 110 -5.02 -1.25 16.30
N LYS A 111 -6.08 -0.58 15.83
CA LYS A 111 -6.97 -1.09 14.78
C LYS A 111 -6.66 -0.44 13.44
N ILE A 112 -6.39 -1.27 12.44
CA ILE A 112 -6.10 -0.82 11.07
C ILE A 112 -7.33 -0.99 10.18
N VAL A 113 -7.79 0.12 9.59
CA VAL A 113 -8.87 0.13 8.58
C VAL A 113 -8.39 0.87 7.34
N GLY A 114 -8.05 0.13 6.28
CA GLY A 114 -7.41 0.69 5.10
C GLY A 114 -6.05 1.30 5.46
N LEU A 115 -5.91 2.61 5.31
CA LEU A 115 -4.69 3.36 5.67
C LEU A 115 -4.79 4.07 7.03
N LYS A 116 -5.93 3.96 7.71
CA LYS A 116 -6.16 4.61 9.01
C LYS A 116 -5.76 3.67 10.14
N VAL A 117 -5.15 4.25 11.17
CA VAL A 117 -4.77 3.58 12.40
C VAL A 117 -5.55 4.26 13.51
N PHE A 118 -6.28 3.47 14.30
CA PHE A 118 -7.06 3.92 15.44
C PHE A 118 -6.47 3.29 16.70
N LEU A 119 -6.38 4.07 17.77
CA LEU A 119 -6.01 3.59 19.09
C LEU A 119 -7.28 3.49 19.94
N GLU A 120 -7.58 2.29 20.41
CA GLU A 120 -8.67 2.00 21.34
C GLU A 120 -8.05 1.66 22.71
N MET A 121 -8.24 2.55 23.69
CA MET A 121 -7.82 2.35 25.09
C MET A 121 -8.97 1.72 25.89
N GLU A 122 -8.68 0.89 26.90
CA GLU A 122 -9.71 0.23 27.73
C GLU A 122 -10.56 1.20 28.60
N GLU A 123 -10.35 2.51 28.52
CA GLU A 123 -11.12 3.49 29.32
C GLU A 123 -12.56 3.75 28.84
N ASP A 124 -13.05 3.10 27.79
CA ASP A 124 -14.46 3.25 27.34
C ASP A 124 -15.43 2.21 27.94
N HIS A 125 -15.07 1.59 29.08
CA HIS A 125 -16.00 0.82 29.94
C HIS A 125 -16.08 1.38 31.37
N ARG A 126 -16.15 2.70 31.51
CA ARG A 126 -16.78 3.34 32.68
C ARG A 126 -17.83 4.36 32.24
N GLU A 127 -19.09 3.92 32.37
CA GLU A 127 -20.32 4.71 32.60
C GLU A 127 -20.92 5.52 31.43
N GLN A 128 -21.91 4.93 30.71
CA GLN A 128 -23.36 5.18 30.92
C GLN A 128 -24.24 4.30 30.02
#